data_AF-A0A2V1CZN6-F1
#
_entry.id   AF-A0A2V1CZN6-F1
#
_cell.length_a   1.000
_cell.length_b   1.000
_cell.length_c   1.000
_cell.angle_alpha   90.00
_cell.angle_beta   90.00
_cell.angle_gamma   90.00
#
_symmetry.space_group_name_H-M   'P 1'
#
loop_
_entity.id
_entity.type
_entity.pdbx_description
1 polymer ?
#
loop_
_entity_poly.entity_id
_entity_poly.type
_entity_poly.pdbx_seq_one_letter_code
_entity_poly.pdbx_strand_id
1 'polypeptide(L)'
;MRYHSFDFYRTSLLRFPAVFPMRPFTLLNPHRSLAKTLTYWHRPHTSKTRLPILFIYGIGIRLYPYINFLAELNLEDETDGSDGEIGIIAVEIISVSFRIIGEALEKGEMCQEIDCILKAHNWEKFVLISHS
;
A
#
# COMPACT_ATOMS: atom_id res chain seq x y z
N MET A 1 -0.12 -11.04 5.26
CA MET A 1 0.57 -10.21 4.24
C MET A 1 1.92 -10.75 3.83
N ARG A 2 2.90 -10.93 4.73
CA ARG A 2 4.19 -11.56 4.34
C ARG A 2 4.02 -12.94 3.68
N TYR A 3 3.01 -13.72 4.09
CA TYR A 3 2.66 -15.00 3.43
C TYR A 3 2.27 -14.85 1.95
N HIS A 4 1.75 -13.69 1.54
CA HIS A 4 1.42 -13.36 0.14
C HIS A 4 2.46 -12.42 -0.49
N SER A 5 3.71 -12.44 0.00
CA SER A 5 4.81 -11.62 -0.51
C SER A 5 4.63 -10.10 -0.36
N PHE A 6 3.80 -9.67 0.60
CA PHE A 6 3.62 -8.25 0.90
C PHE A 6 4.50 -7.78 2.05
N ASP A 7 5.25 -6.72 1.77
CA ASP A 7 6.04 -5.96 2.71
C ASP A 7 5.31 -4.69 3.13
N PHE A 8 5.24 -4.43 4.43
CA PHE A 8 4.70 -3.17 4.94
C PHE A 8 5.76 -2.08 4.86
N TYR A 9 5.39 -0.85 4.51
CA TYR A 9 6.25 0.33 4.52
C TYR A 9 5.68 1.35 5.51
N ARG A 10 6.41 1.56 6.61
CA ARG A 10 5.97 2.45 7.70
C ARG A 10 6.45 3.89 7.49
N THR A 11 5.73 4.84 8.06
CA THR A 11 6.21 6.23 8.21
C THR A 11 7.14 6.37 9.41
N SER A 12 7.63 7.59 9.66
CA SER A 12 8.53 7.87 10.79
C SER A 12 7.94 7.44 12.13
N LEU A 13 8.76 6.81 12.98
CA LEU A 13 8.38 6.42 14.34
C LEU A 13 7.96 7.61 15.23
N LEU A 14 8.40 8.82 14.91
CA LEU A 14 7.95 10.03 15.61
C LEU A 14 6.44 10.27 15.46
N ARG A 15 5.80 9.70 14.43
CA ARG A 15 4.35 9.77 14.22
C ARG A 15 3.59 8.63 14.86
N PHE A 16 4.28 7.65 15.45
CA PHE A 16 3.65 6.53 16.15
C PHE A 16 2.58 6.96 17.18
N PRO A 17 2.82 7.95 18.08
CA PRO A 17 1.80 8.38 19.04
C PRO A 17 0.67 9.19 18.39
N ALA A 18 0.89 9.69 17.17
CA ALA A 18 -0.09 10.45 16.40
C ALA A 18 -0.97 9.56 15.51
N VAL A 19 -0.83 8.22 15.57
CA VAL A 19 -1.63 7.27 14.78
C VAL A 19 -2.51 6.42 15.70
N PHE A 20 -3.83 6.56 15.57
CA PHE A 20 -4.85 5.72 16.18
C PHE A 20 -5.53 4.77 15.17
N PRO A 21 -5.78 3.50 15.52
CA PRO A 21 -5.29 2.82 16.72
C PRO A 21 -3.77 2.65 16.68
N MET A 22 -3.10 2.67 17.84
CA MET A 22 -1.65 2.49 17.92
C MET A 22 -1.25 1.14 17.30
N ARG A 23 -0.15 1.15 16.53
CA ARG A 23 0.25 0.00 15.71
C ARG A 23 1.61 -0.55 16.15
N PRO A 24 1.76 -1.20 17.31
CA PRO A 24 3.07 -1.62 17.84
C PRO A 24 3.89 -2.47 16.86
N PHE A 25 3.24 -3.22 15.97
CA PHE A 25 3.91 -3.98 14.90
C PHE A 25 4.74 -3.11 13.93
N THR A 26 4.43 -1.81 13.79
CA THR A 26 5.23 -0.91 12.97
C THR A 26 6.61 -0.65 13.58
N LEU A 27 6.80 -0.85 14.88
CA LEU A 27 8.11 -0.65 15.54
C LEU A 27 9.16 -1.63 15.02
N LEU A 28 8.74 -2.86 14.72
CA LEU A 28 9.60 -3.99 14.32
C LEU A 28 9.84 -4.09 12.81
N ASN A 29 9.22 -3.22 12.02
CA ASN A 29 9.25 -3.34 10.58
C ASN A 29 10.44 -2.57 9.96
N PRO A 30 11.33 -3.23 9.17
CA PRO A 30 12.53 -2.61 8.64
C PRO A 30 12.26 -1.59 7.53
N HIS A 31 11.20 -1.76 6.74
CA HIS A 31 10.98 -0.94 5.55
C HIS A 31 10.32 0.40 5.89
N ARG A 32 10.95 1.48 5.42
CA ARG A 32 10.52 2.86 5.64
C ARG A 32 9.97 3.44 4.34
N SER A 33 8.78 4.02 4.42
CA SER A 33 8.17 4.81 3.35
C SER A 33 8.98 6.10 3.13
N LEU A 34 9.20 6.47 1.86
CA LEU A 34 9.72 7.79 1.49
C LEU A 34 8.62 8.87 1.57
N ALA A 35 7.34 8.47 1.53
CA ALA A 35 6.24 9.37 1.87
C ALA A 35 6.27 9.71 3.37
N LYS A 36 5.90 10.96 3.71
CA LYS A 36 6.00 11.45 5.09
C LYS A 36 4.83 10.96 5.92
N THR A 37 3.66 10.79 5.31
CA THR A 37 2.40 10.56 6.02
C THR A 37 1.71 9.23 5.64
N LEU A 38 1.86 8.78 4.40
CA LEU A 38 1.23 7.56 3.89
C LEU A 38 2.03 6.30 4.25
N THR A 39 1.32 5.34 4.82
CA THR A 39 1.76 3.94 4.95
C THR A 39 1.18 3.11 3.84
N TYR A 40 1.92 2.10 3.39
CA TYR A 40 1.45 1.21 2.32
C TYR A 40 2.00 -0.20 2.49
N TRP A 41 1.38 -1.15 1.79
CA TRP A 41 1.92 -2.48 1.59
C TRP A 41 2.41 -2.61 0.16
N HIS A 42 3.51 -3.31 -0.05
CA HIS A 42 4.10 -3.50 -1.37
C HIS A 42 4.36 -4.98 -1.62
N ARG A 43 3.88 -5.47 -2.74
CA ARG A 43 4.31 -6.72 -3.37
C ARG A 43 5.07 -6.34 -4.66
N PRO A 44 6.32 -6.78 -4.84
CA PRO A 44 7.09 -6.48 -6.05
C PRO A 44 6.38 -6.93 -7.32
N HIS A 45 6.52 -6.14 -8.39
CA HIS A 45 6.04 -6.51 -9.71
C HIS A 45 7.14 -7.24 -10.49
N THR A 46 6.84 -8.45 -10.97
CA THR A 46 7.75 -9.23 -11.82
C THR A 46 7.16 -9.56 -13.18
N SER A 47 5.86 -9.30 -13.38
CA SER A 47 5.20 -9.54 -14.65
C SER A 47 5.63 -8.60 -15.77
N LYS A 48 5.71 -9.15 -16.98
CA LYS A 48 6.17 -8.44 -18.18
C LYS A 48 5.01 -8.07 -19.10
N THR A 49 3.91 -8.80 -19.04
CA THR A 49 2.74 -8.58 -19.88
C THR A 49 1.64 -7.79 -19.17
N ARG A 50 1.55 -7.86 -17.84
CA ARG A 50 0.51 -7.20 -17.04
C ARG A 50 1.04 -5.94 -16.39
N LEU A 51 0.13 -5.01 -16.08
CA LEU A 51 0.47 -3.77 -15.38
C LEU A 51 0.38 -3.97 -13.86
N PRO A 52 1.24 -3.31 -13.07
CA PRO A 52 1.13 -3.31 -11.63
C PRO A 52 -0.10 -2.51 -11.16
N ILE A 53 -0.51 -2.72 -9.92
CA ILE A 53 -1.74 -2.15 -9.36
C ILE A 53 -1.42 -1.22 -8.20
N LEU A 54 -1.87 0.03 -8.31
CA LEU A 54 -1.97 0.96 -7.20
C LEU A 54 -3.37 0.84 -6.60
N PHE A 55 -3.47 0.25 -5.41
CA PHE A 55 -4.72 0.08 -4.69
C PHE A 55 -4.81 1.12 -3.55
N ILE A 56 -5.80 2.01 -3.62
CA ILE A 56 -6.05 3.02 -2.58
C ILE A 56 -7.30 2.60 -1.83
N TYR A 57 -7.20 2.41 -0.52
CA TYR A 57 -8.35 2.03 0.29
C TYR A 57 -8.56 2.96 1.49
N GLY A 58 -9.84 3.26 1.73
CA GLY A 58 -10.34 4.05 2.85
C GLY A 58 -10.89 3.19 3.99
N ILE A 59 -11.03 3.82 5.15
CA ILE A 59 -11.71 3.36 6.38
C ILE A 59 -11.11 2.09 7.00
N GLY A 60 -10.18 2.30 7.96
CA GLY A 60 -10.12 1.72 9.31
C GLY A 60 -10.07 0.20 9.53
N ILE A 61 -10.46 -0.61 8.56
CA ILE A 61 -10.69 -2.06 8.68
C ILE A 61 -9.39 -2.84 8.41
N ARG A 62 -8.28 -2.12 8.14
CA ARG A 62 -6.96 -2.64 7.74
C ARG A 62 -7.04 -3.27 6.35
N LEU A 63 -5.89 -3.57 5.75
CA LEU A 63 -5.82 -4.27 4.45
C LEU A 63 -6.44 -5.68 4.48
N TYR A 64 -6.76 -6.20 5.68
CA TYR A 64 -7.15 -7.58 5.93
C TYR A 64 -8.31 -8.11 5.06
N PRO A 65 -9.43 -7.37 4.86
CA PRO A 65 -10.53 -7.83 4.01
C PRO A 65 -10.15 -7.99 2.55
N TYR A 66 -9.18 -7.19 2.07
CA TYR A 66 -8.76 -7.18 0.68
C TYR A 66 -7.64 -8.18 0.40
N ILE A 67 -7.07 -8.83 1.42
CA ILE A 67 -5.89 -9.70 1.24
C ILE A 67 -6.20 -10.84 0.26
N ASN A 68 -7.35 -11.51 0.43
CA ASN A 68 -7.73 -12.63 -0.42
C ASN A 68 -7.93 -12.18 -1.86
N PHE A 69 -8.68 -11.09 -2.07
CA PHE A 69 -8.85 -10.47 -3.37
C PHE A 69 -7.50 -10.12 -4.04
N LEU A 70 -6.60 -9.45 -3.32
CA LEU A 70 -5.28 -9.07 -3.84
C LEU A 70 -4.35 -10.26 -4.08
N ALA A 71 -4.54 -11.36 -3.34
CA ALA A 71 -3.83 -12.62 -3.55
C ALA A 71 -4.36 -13.37 -4.78
N GLU A 72 -5.68 -13.40 -4.95
CA GLU A 72 -6.38 -14.06 -6.06
C GLU A 72 -6.05 -13.46 -7.43
N LEU A 73 -5.70 -12.16 -7.50
CA LEU A 73 -5.24 -11.51 -8.73
C LEU A 73 -4.02 -12.19 -9.39
N ASN A 74 -3.25 -12.99 -8.65
CA ASN A 74 -2.15 -13.79 -9.22
C ASN A 74 -2.51 -15.27 -9.43
N LEU A 75 -3.64 -15.76 -8.93
CA LEU A 75 -4.04 -17.17 -9.01
C LEU A 75 -4.74 -17.52 -10.32
N GLU A 76 -5.47 -16.58 -10.94
CA GLU A 76 -6.25 -16.84 -12.16
C GLU A 76 -5.36 -17.10 -13.41
N ASP A 77 -4.09 -16.69 -13.37
CA ASP A 77 -3.17 -16.72 -14.52
C ASP A 77 -2.06 -17.80 -14.43
N GLU A 78 -2.13 -18.76 -13.49
CA GLU A 78 -1.17 -19.87 -13.41
C GLU A 78 -1.12 -20.75 -14.68
N THR A 79 -2.03 -20.55 -15.64
CA THR A 79 -2.02 -21.20 -16.94
C THR A 79 -0.77 -20.92 -17.78
N ASP A 80 -0.03 -19.84 -17.49
CA ASP A 80 1.24 -19.54 -18.15
C ASP A 80 2.25 -19.07 -17.09
N GLY A 81 2.74 -20.01 -16.26
CA GLY A 81 3.68 -19.78 -15.15
C GLY A 81 5.02 -19.12 -15.52
N SER A 82 5.15 -18.60 -16.73
CA SER A 82 6.30 -17.86 -17.26
C SER A 82 6.21 -16.34 -17.06
N ASP A 83 5.00 -15.77 -16.86
CA ASP A 83 4.81 -14.32 -16.82
C ASP A 83 5.04 -13.68 -15.44
N GLY A 84 5.32 -14.41 -14.37
CA GLY A 84 5.61 -13.82 -13.05
C GLY A 84 4.38 -13.24 -12.32
N GLU A 85 4.59 -12.32 -11.38
CA GLU A 85 3.57 -11.81 -10.47
C GLU A 85 3.21 -10.33 -10.72
N ILE A 86 1.92 -10.02 -10.61
CA ILE A 86 1.41 -8.64 -10.58
C ILE A 86 1.86 -7.99 -9.27
N GLY A 87 2.57 -6.86 -9.37
CA GLY A 87 2.96 -6.09 -8.20
C GLY A 87 1.82 -5.22 -7.73
N ILE A 88 1.75 -5.02 -6.41
CA ILE A 88 0.66 -4.28 -5.77
C ILE A 88 1.25 -3.30 -4.76
N ILE A 89 0.92 -2.02 -4.90
CA ILE A 89 1.12 -1.00 -3.87
C ILE A 89 -0.26 -0.68 -3.30
N ALA A 90 -0.51 -1.12 -2.07
CA ALA A 90 -1.76 -0.88 -1.35
C ALA A 90 -1.57 0.27 -0.35
N VAL A 91 -2.04 1.47 -0.72
CA VAL A 91 -1.94 2.70 0.06
C VAL A 91 -3.09 2.81 1.04
N GLU A 92 -2.76 3.06 2.30
CA GLU A 92 -3.74 3.21 3.37
C GLU A 92 -3.97 4.69 3.71
N ILE A 93 -5.22 5.16 3.55
CA ILE A 93 -5.62 6.52 3.96
C ILE A 93 -6.22 6.46 5.37
N ILE A 94 -5.37 6.69 6.38
CA ILE A 94 -5.74 6.52 7.79
C ILE A 94 -6.62 7.67 8.32
N SER A 95 -6.43 8.91 7.82
CA SER A 95 -7.10 10.13 8.33
C SER A 95 -8.62 10.12 8.25
N VAL A 96 -9.21 9.25 7.42
CA VAL A 96 -10.68 9.10 7.29
C VAL A 96 -11.27 8.25 8.42
N SER A 97 -10.43 7.49 9.14
CA SER A 97 -10.88 6.61 10.22
C SER A 97 -10.90 7.37 11.54
N PHE A 98 -12.11 7.71 12.01
CA PHE A 98 -12.39 8.32 13.32
C PHE A 98 -11.96 9.78 13.55
N ARG A 99 -11.31 10.48 12.60
CA ARG A 99 -10.81 11.87 12.83
C ARG A 99 -9.89 12.01 14.07
N ILE A 100 -9.34 10.91 14.57
CA ILE A 100 -8.49 10.90 15.78
C ILE A 100 -7.04 11.31 15.44
N ILE A 101 -6.67 11.23 14.17
CA ILE A 101 -5.36 11.60 13.63
C ILE A 101 -5.55 12.86 12.79
N GLY A 102 -4.52 13.71 12.70
CA GLY A 102 -4.54 15.05 12.09
C GLY A 102 -5.24 15.17 10.73
N GLU A 103 -5.44 16.42 10.30
CA GLU A 103 -6.24 16.77 9.12
C GLU A 103 -5.92 15.90 7.90
N ALA A 104 -6.97 15.51 7.17
CA ALA A 104 -6.79 14.71 5.96
C ALA A 104 -5.92 15.48 4.98
N LEU A 105 -4.95 14.79 4.36
CA LEU A 105 -4.08 15.39 3.35
C LEU A 105 -4.91 16.10 2.30
N GLU A 106 -4.47 17.29 1.92
CA GLU A 106 -5.03 17.92 0.73
C GLU A 106 -4.72 17.07 -0.50
N LYS A 107 -5.56 17.19 -1.53
CA LYS A 107 -5.41 16.44 -2.78
C LYS A 107 -3.99 16.57 -3.35
N GLY A 108 -3.41 17.77 -3.33
CA GLY A 108 -2.06 18.02 -3.83
C GLY A 108 -0.99 17.27 -3.05
N GLU A 109 -1.07 17.28 -1.72
CA GLU A 109 -0.13 16.58 -0.84
C GLU A 109 -0.24 15.07 -1.01
N MET A 110 -1.45 14.53 -1.08
CA MET A 110 -1.68 13.10 -1.32
C MET A 110 -1.08 12.65 -2.66
N CYS A 111 -1.30 13.43 -3.73
CA CYS A 111 -0.70 13.14 -5.03
C CYS A 111 0.83 13.16 -4.98
N GLN A 112 1.44 14.13 -4.28
CA GLN A 112 2.89 14.21 -4.12
C GLN A 112 3.45 13.01 -3.33
N GLU A 113 2.76 12.58 -2.28
CA GLU A 113 3.20 11.42 -1.49
C GLU A 113 3.09 10.12 -2.29
N ILE A 114 2.02 9.95 -3.05
CA ILE A 114 1.85 8.79 -3.95
C ILE A 114 2.91 8.80 -5.05
N ASP A 115 3.18 9.95 -5.66
CA ASP A 115 4.24 10.10 -6.67
C ASP A 115 5.63 9.74 -6.10
N CYS A 116 5.93 10.15 -4.86
CA CYS A 116 7.14 9.74 -4.18
C CYS A 116 7.24 8.20 -4.03
N ILE A 117 6.13 7.54 -3.70
CA ILE A 117 6.08 6.08 -3.54
C ILE A 117 6.26 5.39 -4.90
N LEU A 118 5.56 5.84 -5.94
CA LEU A 118 5.66 5.28 -7.29
C LEU A 118 7.08 5.40 -7.85
N LYS A 119 7.73 6.56 -7.66
CA LYS A 119 9.13 6.78 -8.04
C LYS A 119 10.09 5.88 -7.27
N ALA A 120 9.84 5.64 -5.98
CA ALA A 120 10.67 4.75 -5.17
C ALA A 120 10.68 3.30 -5.69
N HIS A 121 9.58 2.86 -6.31
CA HIS A 121 9.43 1.52 -6.89
C HIS A 121 9.60 1.49 -8.41
N ASN A 122 9.98 2.61 -9.04
CA ASN A 122 10.14 2.76 -10.50
C ASN A 122 8.87 2.40 -11.30
N TRP A 123 7.69 2.79 -10.81
CA TRP A 123 6.42 2.54 -11.49
C TRP A 123 6.00 3.74 -12.34
N GLU A 124 6.06 3.59 -13.66
CA GLU A 124 5.62 4.61 -14.63
C GLU A 124 4.21 4.36 -15.17
N LYS A 125 3.81 3.09 -15.29
CA LYS A 125 2.49 2.66 -15.78
C LYS A 125 1.88 1.69 -14.78
N PHE A 126 0.63 1.91 -14.42
CA PHE A 126 -0.09 1.10 -13.44
C PHE A 126 -1.59 1.27 -13.60
N VAL A 127 -2.34 0.34 -13.04
CA VAL A 127 -3.80 0.44 -12.88
C VAL A 127 -4.10 1.02 -11.51
N LEU A 128 -4.95 2.05 -11.46
CA LEU A 128 -5.46 2.61 -10.21
C LEU A 128 -6.79 1.93 -9.85
N ILE A 129 -6.86 1.38 -8.65
CA ILE A 129 -8.09 0.86 -8.05
C ILE A 129 -8.31 1.60 -6.73
N SER A 130 -9.52 2.10 -6.50
CA SER A 130 -9.88 2.79 -5.26
C SER A 130 -11.16 2.24 -4.64
N HIS A 131 -11.18 2.05 -3.32
CA HIS A 131 -12.35 1.60 -2.57
C HIS A 131 -12.48 2.36 -1.24
N SER A 132 -13.70 2.77 -0.86
CA SER A 132 -13.99 3.54 0.35
C SER A 132 -14.76 2.72 1.38
#